data_AF-A0A8T4D596-F1
#
_entry.id   AF-A0A8T4D596-F1
#
_cell.length_a   1.000
_cell.length_b   1.000
_cell.length_c   1.000
_cell.angle_alpha   90.00
_cell.angle_beta   90.00
_cell.angle_gamma   90.00
#
_symmetry.space_group_name_H-M   'P 1'
#
loop_
_entity.id
_entity.type
_entity.pdbx_description
1 polymer ?
#
loop_
_entity_poly.entity_id
_entity_poly.type
_entity_poly.pdbx_seq_one_letter_code
_entity_poly.pdbx_strand_id
1 'polypeptide(L)'
;MILVAMSFANTFLDSRMAENEFSTNKQFMLTTGLQIDDIAWTIGRIQTVRYSSQYGNIKFQSSAVNYTFEVDKGSGFVPLFSNATGMILFNIPVSTYSISNNYFERVLPSSNGSFLQQGSSATVSQVFCVEKLPMNDGSYTRIVVIPSIRILNSIIAGSLGSTNYTKFYLPTLEPGNHRYLSQSITMSGSDIRKIVESGVNQVRITATFPNAPSGFDSDFFNFDHISETVTLLPGSVVEFYIGKVIVTLGQV
;
A
#
# COMPACT_ATOMS: atom_id res chain seq x y z
N MET A 1 -25.99 -36.57 21.46
CA MET A 1 -25.94 -36.06 20.06
C MET A 1 -26.41 -34.62 19.89
N ILE A 2 -27.48 -34.16 20.57
CA ILE A 2 -28.00 -32.78 20.42
C ILE A 2 -26.95 -31.70 20.80
N LEU A 3 -26.24 -31.85 21.92
CA LEU A 3 -25.19 -30.91 22.34
C LEU A 3 -24.04 -30.79 21.33
N VAL A 4 -23.63 -31.92 20.74
CA VAL A 4 -22.56 -31.96 19.71
C VAL A 4 -23.03 -31.30 18.40
N ALA A 5 -24.29 -31.53 18.02
CA ALA A 5 -24.88 -30.89 16.86
C ALA A 5 -25.04 -29.36 17.07
N MET A 6 -25.42 -28.92 18.27
CA MET A 6 -25.51 -27.50 18.63
C MET A 6 -24.14 -26.82 18.62
N SER A 7 -23.11 -27.44 19.20
CA SER A 7 -21.76 -26.87 19.17
C SER A 7 -21.23 -26.76 17.74
N PHE A 8 -21.45 -27.79 16.92
CA PHE A 8 -21.08 -27.76 15.51
C PHE A 8 -21.81 -26.64 14.75
N ALA A 9 -23.13 -26.51 14.94
CA ALA A 9 -23.91 -25.46 14.29
C ALA A 9 -23.43 -24.05 14.66
N ASN A 10 -23.12 -23.81 15.94
CA ASN A 10 -22.59 -22.52 16.39
C ASN A 10 -21.23 -22.21 15.74
N THR A 11 -20.28 -23.15 15.77
CA THR A 11 -18.97 -22.96 15.14
C THR A 11 -19.07 -22.75 13.63
N PHE A 12 -19.98 -23.44 12.95
CA PHE A 12 -20.22 -23.24 11.53
C PHE A 12 -20.80 -21.85 11.23
N LEU A 13 -21.77 -21.39 12.02
CA LEU A 13 -22.36 -20.05 11.86
C LEU A 13 -21.33 -18.95 12.14
N ASP A 14 -20.53 -19.09 13.19
CA ASP A 14 -19.45 -18.15 13.52
C ASP A 14 -18.43 -18.04 12.37
N SER A 15 -18.03 -19.18 11.79
CA SER A 15 -17.10 -19.19 10.65
C SER A 15 -17.71 -18.50 9.42
N ARG A 16 -19.01 -18.69 9.14
CA ARG A 16 -19.71 -18.01 8.05
C ARG A 16 -19.86 -16.51 8.28
N MET A 17 -20.07 -16.09 9.53
CA MET A 17 -20.08 -14.67 9.88
C MET A 17 -18.70 -14.04 9.69
N ALA A 18 -17.63 -14.73 10.09
CA ALA A 18 -16.26 -14.27 9.89
C ALA A 18 -15.87 -14.17 8.41
N GLU A 19 -16.29 -15.12 7.57
CA GLU A 19 -16.11 -15.06 6.11
C GLU A 19 -16.81 -13.84 5.50
N ASN A 20 -18.04 -13.55 5.92
CA ASN A 20 -18.78 -12.38 5.49
C ASN A 20 -18.10 -11.07 5.94
N GLU A 21 -17.63 -11.04 7.18
CA GLU A 21 -16.86 -9.91 7.71
C GLU A 21 -15.56 -9.69 6.91
N PHE A 22 -14.84 -10.75 6.55
CA PHE A 22 -13.64 -10.66 5.71
C PHE A 22 -13.96 -10.06 4.33
N SER A 23 -15.03 -10.53 3.67
CA SER A 23 -15.47 -10.00 2.39
C SER A 23 -15.87 -8.51 2.46
N THR A 24 -16.57 -8.12 3.53
CA THR A 24 -16.95 -6.71 3.77
C THR A 24 -15.72 -5.84 4.02
N ASN A 25 -14.78 -6.32 4.83
CA ASN A 25 -13.55 -5.59 5.12
C ASN A 25 -12.61 -5.52 3.90
N LYS A 26 -12.70 -6.46 2.96
CA LYS A 26 -12.00 -6.36 1.65
C LYS A 26 -12.42 -5.10 0.90
N GLN A 27 -13.72 -4.83 0.83
CA GLN A 27 -14.25 -3.62 0.16
C GLN A 27 -13.91 -2.33 0.93
N PHE A 28 -13.94 -2.39 2.26
CA PHE A 28 -13.49 -1.29 3.11
C PHE A 28 -12.01 -0.94 2.87
N MET A 29 -11.14 -1.94 2.81
CA MET A 29 -9.70 -1.76 2.55
C MET A 29 -9.46 -1.25 1.13
N LEU A 30 -10.20 -1.74 0.13
CA LEU A 30 -10.17 -1.18 -1.22
C LEU A 30 -10.54 0.30 -1.25
N THR A 31 -11.63 0.68 -0.57
CA THR A 31 -12.06 2.08 -0.47
C THR A 31 -10.99 2.91 0.24
N THR A 32 -10.40 2.40 1.32
CA THR A 32 -9.30 3.07 2.04
C THR A 32 -8.10 3.31 1.11
N GLY A 33 -7.72 2.31 0.32
CA GLY A 33 -6.66 2.42 -0.69
C GLY A 33 -6.93 3.51 -1.73
N LEU A 34 -8.16 3.63 -2.20
CA LEU A 34 -8.56 4.67 -3.16
C LEU A 34 -8.55 6.07 -2.53
N GLN A 35 -8.99 6.20 -1.28
CA GLN A 35 -8.97 7.49 -0.58
C GLN A 35 -7.55 8.01 -0.28
N ILE A 36 -6.56 7.13 -0.14
CA ILE A 36 -5.15 7.54 0.01
C ILE A 36 -4.72 8.43 -1.17
N ASP A 37 -5.18 8.13 -2.38
CA ASP A 37 -4.85 8.93 -3.56
C ASP A 37 -5.32 10.37 -3.40
N ASP A 38 -6.60 10.54 -3.07
CA ASP A 38 -7.25 11.82 -2.89
C ASP A 38 -6.64 12.68 -1.77
N ILE A 39 -6.14 12.02 -0.72
CA ILE A 39 -5.62 12.67 0.49
C ILE A 39 -4.14 13.04 0.33
N ALA A 40 -3.35 12.20 -0.31
CA ALA A 40 -1.90 12.38 -0.42
C ALA A 40 -1.49 13.69 -1.12
N TRP A 41 -2.34 14.21 -2.01
CA TRP A 41 -2.04 15.39 -2.82
C TRP A 41 -2.70 16.68 -2.32
N THR A 42 -3.45 16.64 -1.21
CA THR A 42 -4.09 17.82 -0.62
C THR A 42 -3.75 17.94 0.86
N ILE A 43 -2.86 18.88 1.19
CA ILE A 43 -2.48 19.16 2.58
C ILE A 43 -3.71 19.63 3.37
N GLY A 44 -3.91 19.06 4.55
CA GLY A 44 -5.06 19.36 5.42
C GLY A 44 -6.35 18.65 5.04
N ARG A 45 -6.39 17.88 3.93
CA ARG A 45 -7.54 17.02 3.62
C ARG A 45 -7.57 15.87 4.61
N ILE A 46 -8.70 15.75 5.31
CA ILE A 46 -8.95 14.68 6.28
C ILE A 46 -10.11 13.84 5.76
N GLN A 47 -9.96 12.53 5.86
CA GLN A 47 -11.09 11.63 5.69
C GLN A 47 -11.06 10.52 6.73
N THR A 48 -12.26 10.16 7.18
CA THR A 48 -12.47 9.07 8.12
C THR A 48 -13.33 8.02 7.46
N VAL A 49 -12.81 6.79 7.37
CA VAL A 49 -13.57 5.62 6.92
C VAL A 49 -13.88 4.77 8.15
N ARG A 50 -15.14 4.44 8.35
CA ARG A 50 -15.58 3.60 9.48
C ARG A 50 -15.66 2.16 9.05
N TYR A 51 -15.32 1.26 9.96
CA TYR A 51 -15.50 -0.17 9.79
C TYR A 51 -16.23 -0.72 11.01
N SER A 52 -16.82 -1.89 10.84
CA SER A 52 -17.36 -2.68 11.94
C SER A 52 -16.70 -4.04 11.87
N SER A 53 -16.10 -4.46 12.97
CA SER A 53 -15.42 -5.75 13.04
C SER A 53 -15.61 -6.36 14.43
N GLN A 54 -16.05 -7.61 14.44
CA GLN A 54 -16.19 -8.43 15.64
C GLN A 54 -15.07 -9.47 15.73
N TYR A 55 -14.63 -10.01 14.60
CA TYR A 55 -13.68 -11.13 14.54
C TYR A 55 -12.26 -10.72 14.19
N GLY A 56 -12.07 -9.49 13.68
CA GLY A 56 -10.78 -8.97 13.27
C GLY A 56 -10.40 -7.65 13.93
N ASN A 57 -9.21 -7.17 13.59
CA ASN A 57 -8.75 -5.86 14.04
C ASN A 57 -7.89 -5.17 12.99
N ILE A 58 -7.94 -3.84 12.98
CA ILE A 58 -7.06 -3.03 12.15
C ILE A 58 -5.78 -2.71 12.92
N LYS A 59 -4.65 -2.87 12.24
CA LYS A 59 -3.31 -2.56 12.71
C LYS A 59 -2.59 -1.72 11.67
N PHE A 60 -1.84 -0.73 12.15
CA PHE A 60 -0.93 0.03 11.31
C PHE A 60 0.48 -0.54 11.50
N GLN A 61 1.16 -0.86 10.40
CA GLN A 61 2.55 -1.29 10.41
C GLN A 61 3.42 -0.20 9.79
N SER A 62 4.21 0.47 10.63
CA SER A 62 5.16 1.49 10.18
C SER A 62 6.32 0.86 9.39
N SER A 63 6.88 1.61 8.44
CA SER A 63 8.07 1.23 7.67
C SER A 63 7.94 -0.16 7.01
N ALA A 64 6.80 -0.42 6.36
CA ALA A 64 6.51 -1.68 5.69
C ALA A 64 7.38 -1.90 4.46
N VAL A 65 7.49 -0.89 3.60
CA VAL A 65 8.35 -0.90 2.40
C VAL A 65 9.17 0.38 2.38
N ASN A 66 10.43 0.27 2.00
CA ASN A 66 11.31 1.40 1.74
C ASN A 66 11.70 1.43 0.26
N TYR A 67 11.31 2.51 -0.42
CA TYR A 67 11.63 2.75 -1.83
C TYR A 67 12.89 3.60 -1.94
N THR A 68 13.91 3.07 -2.59
CA THR A 68 15.14 3.80 -2.93
C THR A 68 15.10 4.19 -4.40
N PHE A 69 15.32 5.48 -4.68
CA PHE A 69 15.32 6.05 -6.02
C PHE A 69 16.75 6.36 -6.45
N GLU A 70 17.12 5.85 -7.62
CA GLU A 70 18.41 6.10 -8.27
C GLU A 70 18.16 6.66 -9.68
N VAL A 71 19.01 7.57 -10.12
CA VAL A 71 18.92 8.19 -11.45
C VAL A 71 20.20 7.99 -12.23
N ASP A 72 20.09 7.76 -13.54
CA ASP A 72 21.23 7.70 -14.46
C ASP A 72 21.16 8.88 -15.45
N LYS A 73 22.25 9.65 -15.51
CA LYS A 73 22.45 10.80 -16.41
C LYS A 73 23.48 10.52 -17.52
N GLY A 74 23.85 9.25 -17.73
CA GLY A 74 24.83 8.79 -18.73
C GLY A 74 26.15 8.27 -18.17
N SER A 75 26.31 8.25 -16.84
CA SER A 75 27.53 7.77 -16.14
C SER A 75 27.25 6.60 -15.19
N GLY A 76 26.05 6.01 -15.25
CA GLY A 76 25.57 5.00 -14.32
C GLY A 76 24.65 5.59 -13.25
N PHE A 77 24.06 4.70 -12.46
CA PHE A 77 23.05 5.04 -11.47
C PHE A 77 23.66 5.65 -10.21
N VAL A 78 23.07 6.76 -9.78
CA VAL A 78 23.43 7.47 -8.55
C VAL A 78 22.20 7.53 -7.64
N PRO A 79 22.31 7.18 -6.35
CA PRO A 79 21.22 7.33 -5.39
C PRO A 79 20.78 8.78 -5.24
N LEU A 80 19.47 9.02 -5.28
CA LEU A 80 18.88 10.34 -5.11
C LEU A 80 18.27 10.51 -3.71
N PHE A 81 17.35 9.62 -3.34
CA PHE A 81 16.72 9.59 -2.02
C PHE A 81 16.08 8.23 -1.75
N SER A 82 15.74 7.98 -0.48
CA SER A 82 14.90 6.86 -0.07
C SER A 82 13.73 7.34 0.78
N ASN A 83 12.61 6.62 0.72
CA ASN A 83 11.46 6.90 1.56
C ASN A 83 10.77 5.61 2.00
N ALA A 84 10.61 5.47 3.32
CA ALA A 84 9.82 4.40 3.92
C ALA A 84 8.34 4.78 3.94
N THR A 85 7.47 3.79 3.74
CA THR A 85 6.02 3.93 3.88
C THR A 85 5.47 2.83 4.77
N GLY A 86 4.49 3.17 5.60
CA GLY A 86 3.72 2.18 6.36
C GLY A 86 2.66 1.48 5.50
N MET A 87 1.95 0.56 6.14
CA MET A 87 0.79 -0.11 5.57
C MET A 87 -0.33 -0.26 6.61
N ILE A 88 -1.54 -0.43 6.12
CA ILE A 88 -2.72 -0.70 6.93
C ILE A 88 -3.07 -2.18 6.74
N LEU A 89 -3.26 -2.88 7.86
CA LEU A 89 -3.59 -4.29 7.91
C LEU A 89 -4.96 -4.45 8.57
N PHE A 90 -5.83 -5.26 7.98
CA PHE A 90 -6.97 -5.84 8.68
C PHE A 90 -6.67 -7.32 8.90
N ASN A 91 -6.58 -7.73 10.16
CA ASN A 91 -6.18 -9.07 10.56
C ASN A 91 -7.40 -9.82 11.10
N ILE A 92 -7.67 -11.02 10.56
CA ILE A 92 -8.59 -11.99 11.16
C ILE A 92 -7.77 -13.22 11.59
N PRO A 93 -7.90 -13.70 12.85
CA PRO A 93 -7.18 -14.89 13.31
C PRO A 93 -7.56 -16.13 12.48
N VAL A 94 -6.57 -16.95 12.14
CA VAL A 94 -6.80 -18.21 11.39
C VAL A 94 -7.66 -19.21 12.15
N SER A 95 -7.76 -19.08 13.47
CA SER A 95 -8.67 -19.87 14.31
C SER A 95 -10.15 -19.55 14.04
N THR A 96 -10.44 -18.38 13.49
CA THR A 96 -11.80 -17.91 13.18
C THR A 96 -12.13 -18.09 11.71
N TYR A 97 -11.22 -17.65 10.84
CA TYR A 97 -11.35 -17.77 9.39
C TYR A 97 -9.95 -17.98 8.80
N SER A 98 -9.78 -19.06 8.03
CA SER A 98 -8.56 -19.40 7.31
C SER A 98 -8.95 -19.89 5.93
N ILE A 99 -8.16 -19.50 4.94
CA ILE A 99 -8.32 -19.93 3.55
C ILE A 99 -7.33 -21.07 3.28
N SER A 100 -6.03 -20.77 3.37
CA SER A 100 -4.95 -21.74 3.23
C SER A 100 -3.61 -21.08 3.51
N ASN A 101 -2.62 -21.83 3.98
CA ASN A 101 -1.25 -21.31 4.07
C ASN A 101 -0.70 -20.94 2.68
N ASN A 102 0.02 -19.82 2.61
CA ASN A 102 0.53 -19.18 1.40
C ASN A 102 -0.55 -18.71 0.44
N TYR A 103 -1.77 -18.44 0.94
CA TYR A 103 -2.78 -17.78 0.13
C TYR A 103 -2.35 -16.36 -0.21
N PHE A 104 -2.51 -15.98 -1.47
CA PHE A 104 -2.32 -14.61 -1.94
C PHE A 104 -3.37 -14.29 -3.01
N GLU A 105 -4.05 -13.16 -2.84
CA GLU A 105 -4.99 -12.62 -3.81
C GLU A 105 -4.75 -11.12 -3.94
N ARG A 106 -4.40 -10.66 -5.14
CA ARG A 106 -4.32 -9.23 -5.41
C ARG A 106 -5.70 -8.68 -5.74
N VAL A 107 -6.18 -7.74 -4.95
CA VAL A 107 -7.49 -7.10 -5.12
C VAL A 107 -7.35 -5.87 -6.02
N LEU A 108 -6.33 -5.05 -5.77
CA LEU A 108 -6.04 -3.83 -6.52
C LEU A 108 -4.52 -3.62 -6.63
N PRO A 109 -4.00 -3.29 -7.82
CA PRO A 109 -4.62 -3.46 -9.14
C PRO A 109 -4.77 -4.96 -9.46
N SER A 110 -5.84 -5.34 -10.15
CA SER A 110 -6.20 -6.76 -10.35
C SER A 110 -5.30 -7.53 -11.32
N SER A 111 -4.53 -6.84 -12.17
CA SER A 111 -3.76 -7.47 -13.25
C SER A 111 -2.25 -7.18 -13.22
N ASN A 112 -1.77 -6.34 -12.31
CA ASN A 112 -0.36 -5.90 -12.29
C ASN A 112 0.24 -6.08 -10.89
N GLY A 113 1.37 -6.79 -10.77
CA GLY A 113 2.08 -6.97 -9.50
C GLY A 113 3.27 -6.07 -9.28
N SER A 114 3.65 -5.28 -10.29
CA SER A 114 4.62 -4.20 -10.15
C SER A 114 4.18 -3.21 -9.08
N PHE A 115 5.10 -2.70 -8.28
CA PHE A 115 4.81 -1.58 -7.36
C PHE A 115 4.73 -0.23 -8.11
N LEU A 116 4.96 -0.25 -9.43
CA LEU A 116 5.05 0.88 -10.33
C LEU A 116 3.90 0.86 -11.33
N GLN A 117 2.94 1.75 -11.11
CA GLN A 117 1.69 1.82 -11.84
C GLN A 117 1.75 2.91 -12.90
N GLN A 118 1.53 2.55 -14.17
CA GLN A 118 1.62 3.49 -15.28
C GLN A 118 0.24 4.00 -15.70
N GLY A 119 0.13 5.31 -15.95
CA GLY A 119 -1.06 5.94 -16.52
C GLY A 119 -1.81 6.86 -15.55
N SER A 120 -2.65 7.73 -16.10
CA SER A 120 -3.41 8.75 -15.33
C SER A 120 -4.43 8.16 -14.37
N SER A 121 -4.99 7.00 -14.70
CA SER A 121 -5.98 6.30 -13.88
C SER A 121 -5.35 5.20 -13.03
N ALA A 122 -4.02 5.10 -13.00
CA ALA A 122 -3.33 4.09 -12.22
C ALA A 122 -3.46 4.40 -10.72
N THR A 123 -3.54 3.36 -9.90
CA THR A 123 -3.71 3.51 -8.45
C THR A 123 -2.36 3.79 -7.78
N VAL A 124 -2.39 4.57 -6.71
CA VAL A 124 -1.22 4.84 -5.85
C VAL A 124 -1.22 3.99 -4.59
N SER A 125 -2.01 2.93 -4.60
CA SER A 125 -2.05 1.92 -3.57
C SER A 125 -2.30 0.54 -4.20
N GLN A 126 -1.79 -0.46 -3.50
CA GLN A 126 -2.10 -1.86 -3.72
C GLN A 126 -2.91 -2.38 -2.55
N VAL A 127 -3.92 -3.18 -2.87
CA VAL A 127 -4.74 -3.89 -1.91
C VAL A 127 -4.68 -5.37 -2.22
N PHE A 128 -4.30 -6.17 -1.25
CA PHE A 128 -4.19 -7.62 -1.43
C PHE A 128 -4.58 -8.36 -0.16
N CYS A 129 -4.98 -9.61 -0.33
CA CYS A 129 -5.23 -10.54 0.75
C CYS A 129 -4.09 -11.54 0.83
N VAL A 130 -3.65 -11.86 2.04
CA VAL A 130 -2.55 -12.78 2.28
C VAL A 130 -2.76 -13.60 3.54
N GLU A 131 -2.44 -14.87 3.47
CA GLU A 131 -2.32 -15.75 4.63
C GLU A 131 -0.95 -16.44 4.55
N LYS A 132 0.02 -15.93 5.32
CA LYS A 132 1.37 -16.46 5.40
C LYS A 132 1.59 -16.96 6.82
N LEU A 133 1.98 -18.23 6.97
CA LEU A 133 2.26 -18.87 8.26
C LEU A 133 3.59 -19.64 8.20
N PRO A 134 4.44 -19.57 9.24
CA PRO A 134 4.29 -18.75 10.45
C PRO A 134 4.70 -17.28 10.24
N MET A 135 4.14 -16.39 11.05
CA MET A 135 4.57 -14.99 11.17
C MET A 135 4.77 -14.62 12.64
N ASN A 136 5.71 -13.72 12.91
CA ASN A 136 6.09 -13.37 14.29
C ASN A 136 5.00 -12.62 15.05
N ASP A 137 4.13 -11.89 14.36
CA ASP A 137 3.07 -11.11 14.99
C ASP A 137 1.76 -11.88 15.18
N GLY A 138 1.72 -13.15 14.76
CA GLY A 138 0.60 -14.07 14.94
C GLY A 138 0.07 -14.64 13.62
N SER A 139 -0.81 -15.64 13.75
CA SER A 139 -1.40 -16.35 12.62
C SER A 139 -2.69 -15.68 12.18
N TYR A 140 -2.65 -14.96 11.06
CA TYR A 140 -3.82 -14.23 10.54
C TYR A 140 -3.97 -14.40 9.03
N THR A 141 -5.23 -14.41 8.58
CA THR A 141 -5.61 -14.06 7.21
C THR A 141 -5.80 -12.54 7.16
N ARG A 142 -5.11 -11.87 6.26
CA ARG A 142 -4.95 -10.41 6.27
C ARG A 142 -5.45 -9.78 5.00
N ILE A 143 -5.94 -8.56 5.13
CA ILE A 143 -6.19 -7.65 4.01
C ILE A 143 -5.26 -6.46 4.21
N VAL A 144 -4.44 -6.17 3.22
CA VAL A 144 -3.34 -5.22 3.30
C VAL A 144 -3.59 -4.07 2.33
N VAL A 145 -3.40 -2.84 2.78
CA VAL A 145 -3.32 -1.65 1.93
C VAL A 145 -1.94 -1.06 2.08
N ILE A 146 -1.22 -0.96 0.97
CA ILE A 146 0.12 -0.38 0.93
C ILE A 146 0.24 0.63 -0.23
N PRO A 147 0.89 1.78 -0.06
CA PRO A 147 1.12 2.69 -1.18
C PRO A 147 1.99 2.09 -2.28
N SER A 148 1.69 2.47 -3.52
CA SER A 148 2.45 2.18 -4.72
C SER A 148 2.76 3.46 -5.48
N ILE A 149 3.65 3.39 -6.46
CA ILE A 149 4.14 4.57 -7.18
C ILE A 149 3.37 4.69 -8.49
N ARG A 150 2.77 5.84 -8.76
CA ARG A 150 2.18 6.14 -10.08
C ARG A 150 3.16 6.93 -10.94
N ILE A 151 3.30 6.55 -12.21
CA ILE A 151 4.09 7.27 -13.22
C ILE A 151 3.18 7.95 -14.23
N LEU A 152 3.47 9.22 -14.50
CA LEU A 152 2.90 9.99 -15.61
C LEU A 152 4.00 10.58 -16.49
N ASN A 153 3.85 10.44 -17.80
CA ASN A 153 4.70 11.10 -18.79
C ASN A 153 3.95 12.26 -19.44
N SER A 154 4.62 13.38 -19.63
CA SER A 154 4.08 14.57 -20.28
C SER A 154 5.14 15.19 -21.16
N ILE A 155 4.76 15.62 -22.37
CA ILE A 155 5.63 16.32 -23.29
C ILE A 155 5.13 17.75 -23.38
N ILE A 156 5.98 18.70 -23.01
CA ILE A 156 5.67 20.12 -23.11
C ILE A 156 6.42 20.67 -24.33
N ALA A 157 5.67 21.08 -25.35
CA ALA A 157 6.21 21.73 -26.52
C ALA A 157 6.32 23.25 -26.28
N GLY A 158 7.53 23.78 -26.34
CA GLY A 158 7.83 25.21 -26.31
C GLY A 158 8.34 25.71 -27.67
N SER A 159 8.50 27.03 -27.79
CA SER A 159 9.02 27.67 -29.01
C SER A 159 10.46 27.26 -29.37
N LEU A 160 11.22 26.74 -28.40
CA LEU A 160 12.63 26.33 -28.55
C LEU A 160 12.83 24.80 -28.59
N GLY A 161 11.76 24.01 -28.51
CA GLY A 161 11.83 22.53 -28.51
C GLY A 161 10.81 21.88 -27.57
N SER A 162 10.77 20.55 -27.57
CA SER A 162 9.98 19.75 -26.63
C SER A 162 10.81 19.31 -25.42
N THR A 163 10.25 19.42 -24.23
CA THR A 163 10.83 18.88 -23.00
C THR A 163 9.94 17.77 -22.47
N ASN A 164 10.54 16.62 -22.17
CA ASN A 164 9.86 15.46 -21.62
C ASN A 164 9.92 15.51 -20.10
N TYR A 165 8.75 15.41 -19.47
CA TYR A 165 8.57 15.35 -18.03
C TYR A 165 8.04 13.98 -17.64
N THR A 166 8.76 13.31 -16.74
CA THR A 166 8.29 12.07 -16.12
C THR A 166 8.06 12.33 -14.64
N LYS A 167 6.83 12.14 -14.18
CA LYS A 167 6.39 12.43 -12.82
C LYS A 167 6.09 11.14 -12.08
N PHE A 168 6.68 10.98 -10.90
CA PHE A 168 6.47 9.87 -9.99
C PHE A 168 5.68 10.37 -8.78
N TYR A 169 4.59 9.70 -8.45
CA TYR A 169 3.71 10.03 -7.34
C TYR A 169 3.74 8.89 -6.33
N LEU A 170 4.30 9.13 -5.15
CA LEU A 170 4.38 8.18 -4.05
C LEU A 170 3.67 8.73 -2.80
N PRO A 171 2.53 8.17 -2.40
CA PRO A 171 1.99 8.37 -1.07
C PRO A 171 2.83 7.63 -0.03
N THR A 172 2.94 8.21 1.15
CA THR A 172 3.70 7.66 2.28
C THR A 172 2.81 7.69 3.49
N LEU A 173 2.64 6.53 4.14
CA LEU A 173 1.82 6.42 5.33
C LEU A 173 2.69 6.50 6.58
N GLU A 174 2.30 7.35 7.51
CA GLU A 174 2.92 7.47 8.83
C GLU A 174 1.87 7.32 9.95
N PRO A 175 2.26 6.81 11.13
CA PRO A 175 1.33 6.68 12.24
C PRO A 175 0.95 8.04 12.81
N GLY A 176 -0.33 8.26 13.05
CA GLY A 176 -0.86 9.38 13.81
C GLY A 176 -1.03 9.06 15.30
N ASN A 177 -1.05 10.09 16.13
CA ASN A 177 -1.07 9.96 17.59
C ASN A 177 -2.46 10.15 18.22
N HIS A 178 -3.53 10.27 17.45
CA HIS A 178 -4.87 10.49 18.02
C HIS A 178 -5.55 9.15 18.34
N ARG A 179 -6.17 9.03 19.51
CA ARG A 179 -6.98 7.85 19.84
C ARG A 179 -8.44 8.22 19.60
N TYR A 180 -9.09 7.55 18.65
CA TYR A 180 -10.53 7.68 18.46
C TYR A 180 -11.24 6.52 19.17
N LEU A 181 -12.36 6.80 19.82
CA LEU A 181 -13.16 5.82 20.57
C LEU A 181 -14.05 4.93 19.68
N SER A 182 -13.95 5.04 18.36
CA SER A 182 -14.78 4.31 17.40
C SER A 182 -13.92 3.61 16.36
N GLN A 183 -14.29 2.38 15.98
CA GLN A 183 -13.67 1.60 14.90
C GLN A 183 -13.64 2.40 13.59
N SER A 184 -12.49 3.01 13.31
CA SER A 184 -12.32 3.89 12.16
C SER A 184 -10.85 4.05 11.79
N ILE A 185 -10.61 4.38 10.52
CA ILE A 185 -9.33 4.87 10.04
C ILE A 185 -9.52 6.32 9.66
N THR A 186 -8.77 7.22 10.29
CA THR A 186 -8.70 8.62 9.90
C THR A 186 -7.37 8.89 9.24
N MET A 187 -7.42 9.37 8.00
CA MET A 187 -6.27 9.70 7.17
C MET A 187 -6.23 11.21 6.95
N SER A 188 -5.07 11.84 7.14
CA SER A 188 -4.87 13.27 6.95
C SER A 188 -3.65 13.54 6.07
N GLY A 189 -3.82 14.32 5.00
CA GLY A 189 -2.72 14.83 4.21
C GLY A 189 -1.94 15.85 5.02
N SER A 190 -0.64 15.66 5.19
CA SER A 190 0.20 16.50 6.07
C SER A 190 1.22 17.33 5.33
N ASP A 191 1.85 16.78 4.30
CA ASP A 191 2.95 17.43 3.59
C ASP A 191 3.10 16.87 2.17
N ILE A 192 3.67 17.66 1.27
CA ILE A 192 4.01 17.24 -0.09
C ILE A 192 5.43 17.71 -0.40
N ARG A 193 6.33 16.74 -0.58
CA ARG A 193 7.72 17.02 -0.99
C ARG A 193 7.88 16.79 -2.48
N LYS A 194 8.44 17.79 -3.17
CA LYS A 194 8.81 17.71 -4.59
C LYS A 194 10.33 17.67 -4.74
N ILE A 195 10.83 16.73 -5.53
CA ILE A 195 12.25 16.62 -5.93
C ILE A 195 12.31 16.65 -7.45
N VAL A 196 13.22 17.43 -8.03
CA VAL A 196 13.34 17.60 -9.48
C VAL A 196 14.76 17.33 -9.92
N GLU A 197 14.91 16.50 -10.96
CA GLU A 197 16.20 16.19 -11.57
C GLU A 197 16.11 16.32 -13.09
N SER A 198 17.03 17.09 -13.68
CA SER A 198 17.12 17.27 -15.13
C SER A 198 18.22 16.41 -15.73
N GLY A 199 18.08 16.10 -17.03
CA GLY A 199 19.11 15.37 -17.78
C GLY A 199 19.10 13.87 -17.49
N VAL A 200 17.96 13.32 -17.07
CA VAL A 200 17.84 11.92 -16.65
C VAL A 200 17.48 11.05 -17.85
N ASN A 201 18.21 9.95 -17.99
CA ASN A 201 18.00 8.95 -19.05
C ASN A 201 17.28 7.71 -18.51
N GLN A 202 17.54 7.33 -17.25
CA GLN A 202 16.89 6.20 -16.59
C GLN A 202 16.65 6.50 -15.11
N VAL A 203 15.59 5.91 -14.57
CA VAL A 203 15.29 5.91 -13.13
C VAL A 203 15.18 4.47 -12.69
N ARG A 204 15.89 4.09 -11.62
CA ARG A 204 15.73 2.80 -10.97
C ARG A 204 15.09 3.00 -9.61
N ILE A 205 14.10 2.17 -9.31
CA ILE A 205 13.40 2.18 -8.04
C ILE A 205 13.56 0.79 -7.44
N THR A 206 14.09 0.72 -6.22
CA THR A 206 14.27 -0.53 -5.49
C THR A 206 13.41 -0.53 -4.24
N ALA A 207 12.54 -1.53 -4.11
CA ALA A 207 11.77 -1.81 -2.90
C ALA A 207 12.59 -2.70 -1.96
N THR A 208 12.68 -2.28 -0.70
CA THR A 208 13.30 -3.03 0.39
C THR A 208 12.31 -3.19 1.54
N PHE A 209 12.49 -4.21 2.37
CA PHE A 209 11.51 -4.61 3.39
C PHE A 209 12.12 -4.53 4.80
N PRO A 210 12.01 -3.38 5.49
CA PRO A 210 12.64 -3.18 6.79
C PRO A 210 12.17 -4.17 7.86
N ASN A 211 10.93 -4.67 7.73
CA ASN A 211 10.31 -5.60 8.67
C ASN A 211 10.31 -7.06 8.18
N ALA A 212 11.21 -7.43 7.25
CA ALA A 212 11.38 -8.81 6.79
C ALA A 212 11.60 -9.83 7.94
N PRO A 213 12.36 -9.52 9.02
CA PRO A 213 12.49 -10.44 10.15
C PRO A 213 11.18 -10.75 10.87
N SER A 214 10.15 -9.90 10.72
CA SER A 214 8.80 -10.13 11.28
C SER A 214 7.88 -10.88 10.31
N GLY A 215 8.39 -11.29 9.14
CA GLY A 215 7.66 -11.97 8.07
C GLY A 215 7.07 -11.05 7.00
N PHE A 216 7.32 -9.74 7.08
CA PHE A 216 6.93 -8.77 6.05
C PHE A 216 8.06 -8.60 5.03
N ASP A 217 8.30 -9.64 4.24
CA ASP A 217 9.39 -9.78 3.26
C ASP A 217 8.86 -9.76 1.81
N SER A 218 9.73 -10.06 0.84
CA SER A 218 9.36 -10.12 -0.59
C SER A 218 8.18 -11.04 -0.87
N ASP A 219 8.09 -12.17 -0.17
CA ASP A 219 7.05 -13.17 -0.40
C ASP A 219 5.70 -12.68 0.16
N PHE A 220 5.73 -11.89 1.24
CA PHE A 220 4.53 -11.26 1.79
C PHE A 220 3.93 -10.21 0.85
N PHE A 221 4.77 -9.35 0.28
CA PHE A 221 4.31 -8.29 -0.63
C PHE A 221 4.05 -8.80 -2.05
N ASN A 222 4.75 -9.86 -2.46
CA ASN A 222 4.62 -10.54 -3.74
C ASN A 222 4.63 -9.55 -4.92
N PHE A 223 5.61 -8.65 -4.93
CA PHE A 223 5.87 -7.78 -6.08
C PHE A 223 6.52 -8.59 -7.21
N ASP A 224 6.16 -8.33 -8.46
CA ASP A 224 6.72 -9.05 -9.61
C ASP A 224 8.25 -8.86 -9.69
N HIS A 225 8.71 -7.66 -9.34
CA HIS A 225 10.12 -7.31 -9.23
C HIS A 225 10.34 -6.43 -7.98
N ILE A 226 11.49 -6.60 -7.33
CA ILE A 226 11.92 -5.71 -6.23
C ILE A 226 12.72 -4.51 -6.71
N SER A 227 13.17 -4.52 -7.96
CA SER A 227 13.89 -3.43 -8.60
C SER A 227 13.35 -3.24 -10.01
N GLU A 228 12.85 -2.05 -10.30
CA GLU A 228 12.27 -1.71 -11.59
C GLU A 228 13.00 -0.49 -12.19
N THR A 229 13.34 -0.58 -13.48
CA THR A 229 14.03 0.49 -14.22
C THR A 229 13.10 1.08 -15.27
N VAL A 230 12.93 2.38 -15.23
CA VAL A 230 12.17 3.16 -16.21
C VAL A 230 13.14 3.86 -17.15
N THR A 231 13.13 3.46 -18.43
CA THR A 231 13.89 4.14 -19.47
C THR A 231 13.14 5.37 -19.94
N LEU A 232 13.83 6.51 -19.98
CA LEU A 232 13.29 7.81 -20.37
C LEU A 232 13.88 8.25 -21.71
N LEU A 233 13.24 9.26 -22.31
CA LEU A 233 13.84 9.95 -23.44
C LEU A 233 15.09 10.71 -22.95
N PRO A 234 16.19 10.75 -23.72
CA PRO A 234 17.41 11.43 -23.31
C PRO A 234 17.15 12.88 -22.93
N GLY A 235 17.73 13.33 -21.82
CA GLY A 235 17.56 14.71 -21.36
C GLY A 235 16.22 15.01 -20.67
N SER A 236 15.43 13.99 -20.30
CA SER A 236 14.15 14.19 -19.61
C SER A 236 14.33 14.87 -18.25
N VAL A 237 13.30 15.59 -17.83
CA VAL A 237 13.14 16.12 -16.47
C VAL A 237 12.28 15.14 -15.68
N VAL A 238 12.79 14.69 -14.54
CA VAL A 238 12.08 13.81 -13.62
C VAL A 238 11.61 14.62 -12.42
N GLU A 239 10.35 14.42 -12.04
CA GLU A 239 9.77 15.01 -10.83
C GLU A 239 9.26 13.90 -9.91
N PHE A 240 9.71 13.88 -8.66
CA PHE A 240 9.19 12.99 -7.62
C PHE A 240 8.31 13.81 -6.68
N TYR A 241 7.04 13.40 -6.56
CA TYR A 241 6.06 13.95 -5.64
C TYR A 241 5.80 12.91 -4.54
N ILE A 242 6.15 13.27 -3.31
CA ILE A 242 6.01 12.43 -2.13
C ILE A 242 4.92 13.04 -1.26
N GLY A 243 3.75 12.40 -1.20
CA GLY A 243 2.62 12.85 -0.40
C GLY A 243 2.62 12.16 0.95
N LYS A 244 2.66 12.91 2.04
CA LYS A 244 2.62 12.37 3.41
C LYS A 244 1.19 12.28 3.92
N VAL A 245 0.78 11.09 4.31
CA VAL A 245 -0.53 10.80 4.89
C VAL A 245 -0.36 10.26 6.31
N ILE A 246 -0.89 10.99 7.28
CA ILE A 246 -0.95 10.55 8.68
C ILE A 246 -2.17 9.64 8.84
N VAL A 247 -1.94 8.41 9.29
CA VAL A 247 -2.97 7.39 9.49
C VAL A 247 -3.19 7.19 10.98
N THR A 248 -4.42 7.40 11.41
CA THR A 248 -4.83 7.26 12.80
C THR A 248 -5.91 6.20 12.93
N LEU A 249 -5.73 5.27 13.85
CA LEU A 249 -6.67 4.19 14.10
C LEU A 249 -7.53 4.50 15.33
N GLY A 250 -8.84 4.42 15.15
CA GLY A 250 -9.80 4.36 16.24
C GLY A 250 -10.08 2.92 16.62
N GLN A 251 -10.00 2.63 17.91
CA GLN A 251 -10.25 1.32 18.49
C GLN A 251 -11.25 1.48 19.64
N VAL A 252 -12.14 0.50 19.78
CA VAL A 252 -13.07 0.38 20.92
C VAL A 252 -12.44 -0.55 21.94
#